data_AF-A0A1A9S2F1-F1
#
_entry.id   AF-A0A1A9S2F1-F1
#
_cell.length_a   1.000
_cell.length_b   1.000
_cell.length_c   1.000
_cell.angle_alpha   90.00
_cell.angle_beta   90.00
_cell.angle_gamma   90.00
#
_symmetry.space_group_name_H-M   'P 1'
#
loop_
_entity.id
_entity.type
_entity.pdbx_description
1 polymer ?
#
loop_
_entity_poly.entity_id
_entity_poly.type
_entity_poly.pdbx_seq_one_letter_code
_entity_poly.pdbx_strand_id
1 'polypeptide(L)'
;MKKQIITACLIAMLSVPAHAEPNTQEIHEFCKITGNITYDAVRASLNGESRQTVQRKLEASYINPLPNDPRIRELMRAQVKHSLDKAYDLYPYLRRLPRSEHTKTSVAVGRIEYQVCMEHFLKHDNSKHRSDSHPAR
;
A
#
# COMPACT_ATOMS: atom_id res chain seq x y z
N MET A 1 -9.44 11.16 14.13
CA MET A 1 -10.12 10.71 12.90
C MET A 1 -9.28 9.77 12.02
N LYS A 2 -8.06 10.12 11.57
CA LYS A 2 -7.23 9.25 10.68
C LYS A 2 -7.06 7.78 11.12
N LYS A 3 -6.87 7.49 12.41
CA LYS A 3 -6.63 6.11 12.90
C LYS A 3 -7.84 5.19 12.75
N GLN A 4 -9.05 5.72 12.88
CA GLN A 4 -10.26 4.90 12.80
C GLN A 4 -10.63 4.56 11.36
N ILE A 5 -10.35 5.45 10.40
CA ILE A 5 -10.65 5.21 8.98
C ILE A 5 -9.72 4.13 8.39
N ILE A 6 -8.42 4.18 8.73
CA ILE A 6 -7.44 3.15 8.30
C ILE A 6 -7.80 1.78 8.86
N THR A 7 -8.26 1.75 10.11
CA THR A 7 -8.72 0.51 10.76
C THR A 7 -9.99 -0.01 10.09
N ALA A 8 -10.97 0.86 9.83
CA ALA A 8 -12.22 0.49 9.16
C ALA A 8 -11.95 -0.10 7.77
N CYS A 9 -11.03 0.47 7.00
CA CYS A 9 -10.67 -0.03 5.68
C CYS A 9 -10.02 -1.42 5.73
N LEU A 10 -9.07 -1.63 6.65
CA LEU A 10 -8.42 -2.92 6.82
C LEU A 10 -9.39 -3.99 7.34
N ILE A 11 -10.33 -3.62 8.22
CA ILE A 11 -11.42 -4.50 8.66
C ILE A 11 -12.34 -4.82 7.48
N ALA A 12 -12.75 -3.84 6.67
CA ALA A 12 -13.60 -4.06 5.50
C ALA A 12 -12.96 -5.05 4.51
N MET A 13 -11.65 -4.95 4.27
CA MET A 13 -10.92 -5.91 3.43
C MET A 13 -10.83 -7.32 4.03
N LEU A 14 -10.81 -7.45 5.36
CA LEU A 14 -10.62 -8.73 6.06
C LEU A 14 -11.90 -9.40 6.55
N SER A 15 -13.02 -8.68 6.52
CA SER A 15 -14.28 -9.13 7.14
C SER A 15 -15.49 -9.08 6.22
N VAL A 16 -15.33 -8.84 4.92
CA VAL A 16 -16.41 -8.78 3.91
C VAL A 16 -17.50 -9.82 4.22
N PRO A 17 -18.64 -9.43 4.84
CA PRO A 17 -19.88 -10.06 4.48
C PRO A 17 -20.14 -9.64 3.03
N ALA A 18 -20.76 -10.46 2.21
CA ALA A 18 -21.03 -10.16 0.79
C ALA A 18 -21.82 -8.85 0.51
N HIS A 19 -22.07 -7.98 1.51
CA HIS A 19 -22.96 -6.83 1.47
C HIS A 19 -22.35 -5.50 1.96
N ALA A 20 -21.06 -5.39 2.26
CA ALA A 20 -20.43 -4.10 2.55
C ALA A 20 -19.26 -3.85 1.59
N GLU A 21 -19.51 -3.07 0.54
CA GLU A 21 -18.46 -2.62 -0.36
C GLU A 21 -17.62 -1.53 0.32
N PRO A 22 -16.27 -1.65 0.31
CA PRO A 22 -15.42 -0.59 0.82
C PRO A 22 -15.71 0.69 0.02
N ASN A 23 -16.05 1.78 0.71
CA ASN A 23 -16.34 3.03 0.03
C ASN A 23 -15.05 3.58 -0.62
N THR A 24 -15.22 4.38 -1.68
CA THR A 24 -14.11 4.94 -2.46
C THR A 24 -13.07 5.66 -1.60
N GLN A 25 -13.52 6.32 -0.52
CA GLN A 25 -12.66 7.07 0.41
C GLN A 25 -11.71 6.14 1.20
N GLU A 26 -12.21 5.01 1.69
CA GLU A 26 -11.41 4.01 2.40
C GLU A 26 -10.34 3.39 1.49
N ILE A 27 -10.73 3.03 0.26
CA ILE A 27 -9.79 2.53 -0.76
C ILE A 27 -8.68 3.55 -1.04
N HIS A 28 -9.04 4.83 -1.22
CA HIS A 28 -8.06 5.89 -1.41
C HIS A 28 -7.08 6.01 -0.23
N GLU A 29 -7.55 5.91 1.00
CA GLU A 29 -6.70 5.99 2.18
C GLU A 29 -5.74 4.79 2.29
N PHE A 30 -6.23 3.58 2.04
CA PHE A 30 -5.37 2.39 2.02
C PHE A 30 -4.31 2.50 0.92
N CYS A 31 -4.71 2.80 -0.31
CA CYS A 31 -3.75 2.92 -1.41
C CYS A 31 -2.75 4.05 -1.18
N LYS A 32 -3.15 5.14 -0.52
CA LYS A 32 -2.24 6.22 -0.13
C LYS A 32 -1.19 5.73 0.87
N ILE A 33 -1.58 4.90 1.84
CA ILE A 33 -0.63 4.29 2.77
C ILE A 33 0.34 3.38 2.04
N THR A 34 -0.15 2.53 1.14
CA THR A 34 0.68 1.66 0.29
C THR A 34 1.71 2.45 -0.52
N GLY A 35 1.30 3.58 -1.12
CA GLY A 35 2.21 4.50 -1.80
C GLY A 35 3.24 5.13 -0.87
N ASN A 36 2.84 5.55 0.33
CA ASN A 36 3.74 6.16 1.31
C ASN A 36 4.77 5.17 1.87
N ILE A 37 4.38 3.94 2.19
CA ILE A 37 5.30 2.87 2.62
C ILE A 37 6.36 2.65 1.54
N THR A 38 5.95 2.56 0.27
CA THR A 38 6.86 2.36 -0.85
C THR A 38 7.79 3.57 -1.07
N TYR A 39 7.25 4.78 -0.97
CA TYR A 39 8.04 6.02 -1.00
C TYR A 39 9.15 6.00 0.06
N ASP A 40 8.80 5.72 1.31
CA ASP A 40 9.74 5.71 2.43
C ASP A 40 10.77 4.59 2.28
N ALA A 41 10.35 3.39 1.85
CA ALA A 41 11.23 2.27 1.59
C ALA A 41 12.29 2.59 0.52
N VAL A 42 11.86 3.13 -0.62
CA VAL A 42 12.76 3.53 -1.71
C VAL A 42 13.69 4.64 -1.24
N ARG A 43 13.15 5.66 -0.56
CA ARG A 43 13.94 6.79 -0.05
C ARG A 43 15.04 6.35 0.91
N ALA A 44 14.70 5.48 1.86
CA ALA A 44 15.66 4.97 2.83
C ALA A 44 16.72 4.06 2.18
N SER A 45 16.31 3.19 1.23
CA SER A 45 17.26 2.35 0.48
C SER A 45 18.27 3.20 -0.30
N LEU A 46 17.82 4.26 -0.98
CA LEU A 46 18.66 5.19 -1.74
C LEU A 46 19.64 5.98 -0.85
N ASN A 47 19.25 6.24 0.39
CA ASN A 47 20.13 6.82 1.41
C ASN A 47 21.12 5.82 2.01
N GLY A 48 21.12 4.56 1.58
CA GLY A 48 22.05 3.53 2.01
C GLY A 48 21.66 2.85 3.32
N GLU A 49 20.42 2.98 3.77
CA GLU A 49 19.95 2.28 4.96
C GLU A 49 19.85 0.76 4.70
N SER A 50 20.10 -0.05 5.74
CA SER A 50 19.97 -1.50 5.63
C SER A 50 18.51 -1.94 5.66
N ARG A 51 18.19 -3.04 4.94
CA ARG A 51 16.82 -3.55 4.82
C ARG A 51 16.14 -3.76 6.18
N GLN A 52 16.89 -4.30 7.14
CA GLN A 52 16.37 -4.55 8.48
C GLN A 52 16.04 -3.25 9.24
N THR A 53 16.88 -2.21 9.11
CA THR A 53 16.62 -0.90 9.73
C THR A 53 15.38 -0.26 9.13
N VAL A 54 15.26 -0.27 7.80
CA VAL A 54 14.09 0.29 7.12
C VAL A 54 12.82 -0.47 7.50
N GLN A 55 12.86 -1.80 7.58
CA GLN A 55 11.72 -2.60 8.02
C GLN A 55 11.21 -2.18 9.40
N ARG A 56 12.10 -2.08 10.40
CA ARG A 56 11.70 -1.66 11.76
C ARG A 56 11.10 -0.26 11.78
N LYS A 57 11.66 0.68 10.98
CA LYS A 57 11.12 2.04 10.84
C LYS A 57 9.72 2.03 10.25
N LEU A 58 9.51 1.30 9.15
CA LEU A 58 8.21 1.21 8.50
C LEU A 58 7.17 0.54 9.39
N GLU A 59 7.51 -0.56 10.07
CA GLU A 59 6.60 -1.21 11.03
C GLU A 59 6.23 -0.26 12.17
N ALA A 60 7.20 0.50 12.70
CA ALA A 60 6.94 1.49 13.73
C ALA A 60 6.04 2.65 13.26
N SER A 61 6.22 3.12 12.02
CA SER A 61 5.48 4.25 11.46
C SER A 61 4.06 3.87 10.99
N TYR A 62 3.88 2.66 10.46
CA TYR A 62 2.67 2.28 9.74
C TYR A 62 1.86 1.18 10.41
N ILE A 63 2.45 0.37 11.29
CA ILE A 63 1.77 -0.78 11.92
C ILE A 63 1.52 -0.54 13.40
N ASN A 64 2.52 -0.08 14.15
CA ASN A 64 2.36 0.19 15.59
C ASN A 64 1.21 1.16 15.93
N PRO A 65 0.90 2.18 15.10
CA PRO A 65 -0.25 3.05 15.35
C PRO A 65 -1.62 2.41 15.10
N LEU A 66 -1.67 1.24 14.47
CA LEU A 66 -2.90 0.51 14.19
C LEU A 66 -3.39 -0.24 15.43
N PRO A 67 -4.70 -0.50 15.53
CA PRO A 67 -5.27 -1.33 16.57
C PRO A 67 -4.59 -2.70 16.68
N ASN A 68 -4.67 -3.30 17.86
CA ASN A 68 -4.09 -4.62 18.12
C ASN A 68 -4.95 -5.75 17.55
N ASP A 69 -5.34 -5.61 16.29
CA ASP A 69 -5.98 -6.67 15.51
C ASP A 69 -4.88 -7.47 14.77
N PRO A 70 -4.75 -8.79 15.04
CA PRO A 70 -3.72 -9.60 14.42
C PRO A 70 -3.79 -9.65 12.89
N ARG A 71 -4.99 -9.69 12.31
CA ARG A 71 -5.19 -9.82 10.86
C ARG A 71 -4.81 -8.52 10.15
N ILE A 72 -5.24 -7.39 10.69
CA ILE A 72 -4.88 -6.06 10.17
C ILE A 72 -3.36 -5.86 10.20
N ARG A 73 -2.73 -6.20 11.33
CA ARG A 73 -1.29 -6.06 11.51
C ARG A 73 -0.51 -7.00 10.60
N GLU A 74 -0.98 -8.22 10.39
CA GLU A 74 -0.36 -9.17 9.46
C GLU A 74 -0.44 -8.68 8.01
N LEU A 75 -1.61 -8.21 7.56
CA LEU A 75 -1.78 -7.62 6.24
C LEU A 75 -0.82 -6.44 6.02
N MET A 76 -0.72 -5.55 6.99
CA MET A 76 0.18 -4.40 6.91
C MET A 76 1.66 -4.79 6.97
N ARG A 77 2.03 -5.84 7.72
CA ARG A 77 3.40 -6.40 7.68
C ARG A 77 3.73 -6.97 6.31
N ALA A 78 2.79 -7.67 5.68
CA ALA A 78 2.95 -8.18 4.32
C ALA A 78 3.14 -7.02 3.33
N GLN A 79 2.34 -5.94 3.44
CA GLN A 79 2.51 -4.75 2.62
C GLN A 79 3.86 -4.06 2.81
N VAL A 80 4.33 -3.93 4.06
CA VAL A 80 5.68 -3.40 4.36
C VAL A 80 6.76 -4.27 3.74
N LYS A 81 6.69 -5.59 3.89
CA LYS A 81 7.64 -6.54 3.32
C LYS A 81 7.68 -6.42 1.79
N HIS A 82 6.52 -6.41 1.14
CA HIS A 82 6.40 -6.26 -0.31
C HIS A 82 7.02 -4.96 -0.82
N SER A 83 6.74 -3.85 -0.14
CA SER A 83 7.27 -2.53 -0.49
C SER A 83 8.79 -2.46 -0.30
N LEU A 84 9.32 -3.12 0.73
CA LEU A 84 10.76 -3.26 0.96
C LEU A 84 11.43 -4.10 -0.12
N ASP A 85 10.86 -5.26 -0.45
CA ASP A 85 11.43 -6.15 -1.48
C ASP A 85 11.54 -5.39 -2.80
N LYS A 86 10.47 -4.72 -3.23
CA LYS A 86 10.50 -3.80 -4.38
C LYS A 86 11.57 -2.73 -4.29
N ALA A 87 11.68 -2.04 -3.14
CA ALA A 87 12.66 -0.96 -2.98
C ALA A 87 14.11 -1.46 -3.13
N TYR A 88 14.43 -2.61 -2.53
CA TYR A 88 15.77 -3.19 -2.61
C TYR A 88 16.06 -3.88 -3.94
N ASP A 89 15.04 -4.39 -4.64
CA ASP A 89 15.18 -4.89 -6.02
C ASP A 89 15.45 -3.75 -7.01
N LEU A 90 14.83 -2.58 -6.80
CA LEU A 90 15.05 -1.39 -7.61
C LEU A 90 16.37 -0.68 -7.27
N TYR A 91 16.88 -0.83 -6.05
CA TYR A 91 18.06 -0.11 -5.54
C TYR A 91 19.29 -0.16 -6.47
N PRO A 92 19.72 -1.31 -7.05
CA PRO A 92 20.88 -1.37 -7.94
C PRO A 92 20.78 -0.46 -9.16
N TYR A 93 19.56 -0.18 -9.61
CA TYR A 93 19.25 0.68 -10.75
C TYR A 93 19.15 2.14 -10.29
N LEU A 94 18.33 2.40 -9.27
CA LEU A 94 18.02 3.76 -8.82
C LEU A 94 19.22 4.44 -8.15
N ARG A 95 20.13 3.69 -7.52
CA ARG A 95 21.35 4.25 -6.90
C ARG A 95 22.32 4.90 -7.89
N ARG A 96 22.19 4.60 -9.18
CA ARG A 96 23.00 5.20 -10.25
C ARG A 96 22.56 6.62 -10.60
N LEU A 97 21.35 7.01 -10.18
CA LEU A 97 20.85 8.36 -10.34
C LEU A 97 21.58 9.32 -9.39
N PRO A 98 21.73 10.61 -9.78
CA PRO A 98 22.27 11.64 -8.89
C PRO A 98 21.49 11.68 -7.56
N ARG A 99 22.19 11.94 -6.44
CA ARG A 99 21.54 12.08 -5.13
C ARG A 99 20.44 13.15 -5.11
N SER A 100 20.58 14.20 -5.92
CA SER A 100 19.56 15.24 -6.11
C SER A 100 18.24 14.70 -6.66
N GLU A 101 18.27 13.59 -7.40
CA GLU A 101 17.10 12.94 -8.01
C GLU A 101 16.46 11.89 -7.11
N HIS A 102 17.12 11.48 -6.03
CA HIS A 102 16.60 10.43 -5.15
C HIS A 102 15.23 10.78 -4.58
N THR A 103 14.98 12.04 -4.19
CA THR A 103 13.68 12.45 -3.63
C THR A 103 12.59 12.33 -4.68
N LYS A 104 12.84 12.88 -5.88
CA LYS A 104 11.89 12.84 -6.99
C LYS A 104 11.58 11.42 -7.41
N THR A 105 12.60 10.57 -7.45
CA THR A 105 12.48 9.14 -7.76
C THR A 105 11.62 8.42 -6.73
N SER A 106 11.89 8.60 -5.44
CA SER A 106 11.05 8.02 -4.38
C SER A 106 9.59 8.47 -4.51
N VAL A 107 9.34 9.76 -4.77
CA VAL A 107 7.98 10.28 -5.00
C VAL A 107 7.32 9.60 -6.20
N ALA A 108 8.03 9.43 -7.30
CA ALA A 108 7.51 8.78 -8.51
C ALA A 108 7.13 7.32 -8.23
N VAL A 109 8.01 6.55 -7.60
CA VAL A 109 7.73 5.13 -7.29
C VAL A 109 6.57 4.99 -6.31
N GLY A 110 6.49 5.83 -5.27
CA GLY A 110 5.35 5.83 -4.34
C GLY A 110 4.02 6.19 -5.02
N ARG A 111 4.02 7.13 -5.97
CA ARG A 111 2.83 7.48 -6.77
C ARG A 111 2.39 6.34 -7.68
N ILE A 112 3.34 5.65 -8.32
CA ILE A 112 3.05 4.48 -9.15
C ILE A 112 2.39 3.39 -8.30
N GLU A 113 2.93 3.10 -7.11
CA GLU A 113 2.33 2.07 -6.25
C GLU A 113 0.92 2.44 -5.78
N TYR A 114 0.69 3.72 -5.45
CA TYR A 114 -0.65 4.23 -5.18
C TYR A 114 -1.61 3.97 -6.36
N GLN A 115 -1.19 4.30 -7.59
CA GLN A 115 -2.02 4.11 -8.79
C GLN A 115 -2.31 2.63 -9.05
N VAL A 116 -1.30 1.76 -8.94
CA VAL A 116 -1.45 0.31 -9.09
C VAL A 116 -2.44 -0.24 -8.07
N CYS A 117 -2.36 0.21 -6.82
CA CYS A 117 -3.32 -0.16 -5.79
C CYS A 117 -4.74 0.28 -6.17
N MET A 118 -4.94 1.54 -6.57
CA MET A 118 -6.26 2.05 -6.98
C MET A 118 -6.82 1.26 -8.16
N GLU A 119 -6.01 0.98 -9.18
CA GLU A 119 -6.42 0.20 -10.35
C GLU A 119 -6.87 -1.21 -9.99
N HIS A 120 -6.24 -1.83 -8.99
CA HIS A 120 -6.63 -3.17 -8.53
C HIS A 120 -8.08 -3.18 -8.03
N PHE A 121 -8.47 -2.18 -7.23
CA PHE A 121 -9.83 -2.05 -6.73
C PHE A 121 -10.83 -1.65 -7.83
N LEU A 122 -10.45 -0.73 -8.75
CA LEU A 122 -11.31 -0.33 -9.87
C LEU A 122 -11.59 -1.50 -10.84
N LYS A 123 -10.62 -2.38 -11.08
CA LYS A 123 -10.80 -3.58 -11.92
C LYS A 123 -11.69 -4.63 -11.26
N HIS A 124 -11.60 -4.78 -9.94
CA HIS A 124 -12.46 -5.69 -9.17
C HIS A 124 -13.92 -5.22 -9.09
N ASP A 125 -14.16 -3.91 -9.12
CA ASP A 125 -15.51 -3.34 -9.14
C ASP A 125 -16.22 -3.60 -10.50
N ASN A 126 -15.47 -3.43 -11.60
CA ASN A 126 -15.98 -3.70 -12.96
C ASN A 126 -16.21 -5.18 -13.26
N SER A 127 -15.52 -6.11 -12.59
CA SER A 127 -15.75 -7.55 -12.78
C SER A 127 -17.01 -8.05 -12.08
N LYS A 128 -17.38 -7.46 -10.94
CA LYS A 128 -18.68 -7.72 -10.29
C LYS A 128 -19.85 -7.26 -11.15
N HIS A 129 -19.80 -6.03 -11.68
CA HIS A 129 -20.91 -5.47 -12.48
C HIS A 129 -21.20 -6.21 -13.80
N ARG A 130 -20.22 -6.93 -14.35
CA ARG A 130 -20.40 -7.75 -15.57
C ARG A 130 -21.08 -9.09 -15.33
N SER A 131 -21.21 -9.53 -14.08
CA SER A 131 -21.80 -10.83 -13.72
C SER A 131 -23.34 -10.78 -13.65
N ASP A 132 -23.92 -9.58 -13.45
CA ASP A 132 -25.35 -9.39 -13.22
C ASP A 132 -26.14 -8.95 -14.48
N SER A 133 -25.50 -8.92 -15.65
CA SER A 133 -26.14 -8.56 -16.92
C SER A 133 -26.27 -9.76 -17.87
N HIS A 134 -27.08 -10.74 -17.47
CA HIS A 134 -27.73 -11.66 -18.40
C HIS A 134 -29.24 -11.36 -18.40
N PRO A 135 -29.81 -10.71 -19.44
CA PRO A 135 -31.24 -10.80 -19.67
C PRO A 135 -31.50 -12.17 -20.29
N ALA A 136 -32.08 -13.08 -19.50
CA ALA A 136 -32.67 -14.29 -20.04
C ALA A 136 -33.75 -13.88 -21.05
N ARG A 137 -33.59 -14.38 -22.27
CA ARG A 137 -34.52 -14.22 -23.38
C ARG A 137 -35.61 -15.28 -23.31
#